data_AF-A0A3C0NDF9-F1
#
_entry.id   AF-A0A3C0NDF9-F1
#
_cell.length_a   1.000
_cell.length_b   1.000
_cell.length_c   1.000
_cell.angle_alpha   90.00
_cell.angle_beta   90.00
_cell.angle_gamma   90.00
#
_symmetry.space_group_name_H-M   'P 1'
#
loop_
_entity.id
_entity.type
_entity.pdbx_description
1 polymer ?
#
loop_
_entity_poly.entity_id
_entity_poly.type
_entity_poly.pdbx_seq_one_letter_code
_entity_poly.pdbx_strand_id
1 'polypeptide(L)'
;MARTPTLSFDRGTLVLHPPPRGRTWVDYATWDDRIEKFRIRAIHYRQLVEALQAEGADFKDEAKDFVALELVPSLEMEPYPHQNEALLAWKQAGRCGVVVLPTAAGKTYLAQLAMQATPRSTLIVVPTLV
;
A
#
# COMPACT_ATOMS: atom_id res chain seq x y z
N MET A 1 19.11 25.82 -9.80
CA MET A 1 18.81 24.37 -9.99
C MET A 1 17.42 24.11 -9.47
N ALA A 2 16.56 23.44 -10.24
CA ALA A 2 15.25 23.03 -9.75
C ALA A 2 15.43 21.99 -8.63
N ARG A 3 14.76 22.17 -7.49
CA ARG A 3 14.82 21.21 -6.38
C ARG A 3 14.01 19.98 -6.78
N THR A 4 14.55 18.78 -6.56
CA THR A 4 13.83 17.52 -6.80
C THR A 4 12.62 17.43 -5.86
N PRO A 5 11.39 17.21 -6.38
CA PRO A 5 10.20 16.92 -5.59
C PRO A 5 10.48 15.80 -4.59
N THR A 6 10.06 15.96 -3.34
CA THR A 6 10.18 14.93 -2.32
C THR A 6 8.81 14.60 -1.76
N LEU A 7 8.46 13.32 -1.76
CA LEU A 7 7.27 12.76 -1.12
C LEU A 7 7.67 12.24 0.27
N SER A 8 7.07 12.77 1.34
CA SER A 8 7.36 12.35 2.71
C SER A 8 6.09 12.11 3.51
N PHE A 9 6.15 11.23 4.51
CA PHE A 9 5.04 10.98 5.42
C PHE A 9 5.04 11.97 6.58
N ASP A 10 3.86 12.51 6.92
CA ASP A 10 3.65 13.36 8.09
C ASP A 10 2.26 13.10 8.70
N ARG A 11 2.24 12.52 9.90
CA ARG A 11 1.06 12.38 10.78
C ARG A 11 -0.21 11.85 10.09
N GLY A 12 -0.09 10.79 9.28
CA GLY A 12 -1.22 10.18 8.57
C GLY A 12 -1.52 10.78 7.19
N THR A 13 -0.71 11.74 6.76
CA THR A 13 -0.75 12.34 5.43
C THR A 13 0.61 12.24 4.76
N LEU A 14 0.67 12.59 3.48
CA LEU A 14 1.88 12.75 2.70
C LEU A 14 2.04 14.23 2.37
N VAL A 15 3.28 14.68 2.30
CA VAL A 15 3.67 16.00 1.82
C VAL A 15 4.50 15.81 0.56
N LEU A 16 4.11 16.49 -0.52
CA LEU A 16 4.83 16.46 -1.79
C LEU A 16 5.37 17.87 -2.08
N HIS A 17 6.68 18.05 -1.90
CA HIS A 17 7.29 19.37 -2.04
C HIS A 17 8.76 19.32 -2.51
N PRO A 18 9.18 20.22 -3.43
CA PRO A 18 8.31 21.05 -4.26
C PRO A 18 7.38 20.19 -5.12
N PRO A 19 6.25 20.72 -5.62
CA PRO A 19 5.36 19.95 -6.48
C PRO A 19 6.08 19.49 -7.75
N PRO A 20 5.91 18.22 -8.18
CA PRO A 20 6.49 17.73 -9.42
C PRO A 20 5.78 18.36 -10.63
N ARG A 21 6.45 18.27 -11.79
CA ARG A 21 5.80 18.53 -13.07
C ARG A 21 4.70 17.49 -13.29
N GLY A 22 3.63 17.88 -13.97
CA GLY A 22 2.44 17.04 -14.13
C GLY A 22 1.26 17.57 -13.32
N ARG A 23 0.09 16.96 -13.52
CA ARG A 23 -1.16 17.37 -12.84
C ARG A 23 -1.85 16.24 -12.10
N THR A 24 -1.45 14.98 -12.29
CA THR A 24 -2.09 13.83 -11.62
C THR A 24 -2.12 13.93 -10.09
N TRP A 25 -1.08 14.48 -9.47
CA TRP A 25 -1.02 14.63 -8.01
C TRP A 25 -2.04 15.63 -7.45
N VAL A 26 -2.57 16.54 -8.29
CA VAL A 26 -3.50 17.60 -7.88
C VAL A 26 -4.83 17.00 -7.41
N ASP A 27 -5.29 15.91 -8.04
CA ASP A 27 -6.57 15.26 -7.69
C ASP A 27 -6.55 14.64 -6.28
N TYR A 28 -5.36 14.40 -5.72
CA TYR A 28 -5.18 13.83 -4.38
C TYR A 28 -4.89 14.89 -3.31
N ALA A 29 -4.49 16.08 -3.74
CA ALA A 29 -3.81 17.05 -2.90
C ALA A 29 -4.76 18.15 -2.42
N THR A 30 -4.60 18.54 -1.17
CA THR A 30 -5.27 19.69 -0.56
C THR A 30 -4.21 20.62 0.00
N TRP A 31 -4.34 21.92 -0.26
CA TRP A 31 -3.45 22.92 0.32
C TRP A 31 -3.67 23.02 1.84
N ASP A 32 -2.58 23.04 2.61
CA ASP A 32 -2.59 23.28 4.05
C ASP A 32 -1.80 24.55 4.37
N ASP A 33 -2.51 25.62 4.71
CA ASP A 33 -1.96 26.93 5.06
C ASP A 33 -0.98 26.88 6.25
N ARG A 34 -1.11 25.91 7.16
CA ARG A 34 -0.30 25.84 8.37
C ARG A 34 1.15 25.44 8.09
N ILE A 35 1.37 24.73 7.00
CA ILE A 35 2.69 24.26 6.57
C ILE A 35 3.10 24.82 5.20
N GLU A 36 2.24 25.65 4.60
CA GLU A 36 2.38 26.24 3.27
C GLU A 36 2.73 25.21 2.19
N LYS A 37 2.09 24.03 2.26
CA LYS A 37 2.35 22.89 1.37
C LYS A 37 1.07 22.10 1.11
N PHE A 38 1.12 21.28 0.06
CA PHE A 38 0.07 20.31 -0.23
C PHE A 38 0.19 19.08 0.67
N ARG A 39 -0.95 18.66 1.24
CA ARG A 39 -1.13 17.39 1.92
C ARG A 39 -2.00 16.45 1.10
N ILE A 40 -1.67 15.16 1.19
CA ILE A 40 -2.42 14.07 0.57
C ILE A 40 -2.70 13.03 1.65
N ARG A 41 -3.88 12.40 1.70
CA ARG A 41 -4.13 11.33 2.69
C ARG A 41 -3.18 10.16 2.41
N ALA A 42 -2.52 9.62 3.45
CA ALA A 42 -1.52 8.55 3.26
C ALA A 42 -2.08 7.26 2.66
N ILE A 43 -3.39 7.01 2.81
CA ILE A 43 -4.07 5.89 2.15
C ILE A 43 -4.02 5.95 0.61
N HIS A 44 -3.76 7.13 0.02
CA HIS A 44 -3.63 7.32 -1.42
C HIS A 44 -2.18 7.15 -1.92
N TYR A 45 -1.24 6.79 -1.05
CA TYR A 45 0.18 6.67 -1.37
C TYR A 45 0.42 5.86 -2.64
N ARG A 46 -0.18 4.66 -2.73
CA ARG A 46 0.03 3.78 -3.86
C ARG A 46 -0.48 4.38 -5.17
N GLN A 47 -1.72 4.87 -5.19
CA GLN A 47 -2.31 5.46 -6.39
C GLN A 47 -1.53 6.70 -6.84
N LEU A 48 -1.09 7.53 -5.90
CA LEU A 48 -0.26 8.71 -6.18
C LEU A 48 1.08 8.32 -6.81
N VAL A 49 1.80 7.38 -6.20
CA VAL A 49 3.12 6.94 -6.69
C VAL A 49 3.00 6.28 -8.08
N GLU A 50 2.01 5.41 -8.29
CA GLU A 50 1.76 4.80 -9.59
C GLU A 50 1.42 5.86 -10.66
N ALA A 51 0.63 6.88 -10.32
CA ALA A 51 0.29 7.97 -11.24
C ALA A 51 1.51 8.85 -11.60
N LEU A 52 2.32 9.23 -10.59
CA LEU A 52 3.55 9.99 -10.82
C LEU A 52 4.55 9.23 -11.70
N GLN A 53 4.68 7.92 -11.47
CA GLN A 53 5.54 7.05 -12.29
C GLN A 53 5.01 6.91 -13.72
N ALA A 54 3.69 6.78 -13.91
CA ALA A 54 3.08 6.71 -15.24
C ALA A 54 3.27 7.99 -16.05
N GLU A 55 3.32 9.16 -15.40
CA GLU A 55 3.67 10.44 -16.04
C GLU A 55 5.18 10.64 -16.24
N GLY A 56 6.02 9.71 -15.76
CA GLY A 56 7.48 9.84 -15.81
C GLY A 56 8.03 10.96 -14.94
N ALA A 57 7.32 11.32 -13.86
CA ALA A 57 7.76 12.36 -12.94
C ALA A 57 8.96 11.89 -12.10
N ASP A 58 10.01 12.70 -12.08
CA ASP A 58 11.17 12.47 -11.20
C ASP A 58 10.89 13.05 -9.81
N PHE A 59 10.95 12.20 -8.79
CA PHE A 59 10.77 12.57 -7.39
C PHE A 59 11.49 11.61 -6.46
N LYS A 60 11.85 12.10 -5.27
CA LYS A 60 12.39 11.30 -4.18
C LYS A 60 11.23 10.79 -3.31
N ASP A 61 11.13 9.48 -3.15
CA ASP A 61 10.16 8.85 -2.26
C ASP A 61 10.78 8.55 -0.90
N GLU A 62 10.54 9.43 0.08
CA GLU A 62 10.92 9.26 1.49
C GLU A 62 9.74 8.76 2.35
N ALA A 63 8.54 8.59 1.77
CA ALA A 63 7.38 8.04 2.46
C ALA A 63 7.40 6.49 2.47
N LYS A 64 8.18 5.88 1.58
CA LYS A 64 8.33 4.43 1.45
C LYS A 64 9.20 3.81 2.54
N ASP A 65 8.58 3.49 3.68
CA ASP A 65 9.27 2.81 4.80
C ASP A 65 8.92 1.31 4.93
N PHE A 66 8.13 0.76 4.01
CA PHE A 66 7.86 -0.67 4.00
C PHE A 66 9.03 -1.46 3.40
N VAL A 67 9.49 -2.46 4.15
CA VAL A 67 10.66 -3.27 3.78
C VAL A 67 10.25 -4.54 3.05
N ALA A 68 11.13 -5.02 2.16
CA ALA A 68 11.03 -6.39 1.65
C ALA A 68 11.40 -7.36 2.76
N LEU A 69 10.64 -8.45 2.89
CA LEU A 69 10.85 -9.47 3.91
C LEU A 69 11.09 -10.83 3.27
N GLU A 70 11.92 -11.65 3.90
CA GLU A 70 11.95 -13.08 3.63
C GLU A 70 10.96 -13.75 4.57
N LEU A 71 9.87 -14.28 4.03
CA LEU A 71 8.81 -14.94 4.80
C LEU A 71 8.89 -16.44 4.58
N VAL A 72 9.58 -17.13 5.47
CA VAL A 72 9.65 -18.60 5.49
C VAL A 72 8.46 -19.13 6.31
N PRO A 73 7.52 -19.90 5.72
CA PRO A 73 6.39 -20.44 6.45
C PRO A 73 6.86 -21.51 7.44
N SER A 74 6.33 -21.46 8.67
CA SER A 74 6.49 -22.56 9.63
C SER A 74 5.53 -23.73 9.37
N LEU A 75 4.47 -23.49 8.59
CA LEU A 75 3.46 -24.44 8.21
C LEU A 75 3.15 -24.26 6.72
N GLU A 76 3.32 -25.32 5.96
CA GLU A 76 2.98 -25.36 4.54
C GLU A 76 2.00 -26.52 4.31
N MET A 77 0.88 -26.20 3.65
CA MET A 77 -0.20 -27.12 3.34
C MET A 77 -0.66 -26.84 1.92
N GLU A 78 -1.25 -27.81 1.24
CA GLU A 78 -1.90 -27.51 -0.03
C GLU A 78 -3.16 -26.65 0.25
N PRO A 79 -3.30 -25.44 -0.35
CA PRO A 79 -4.49 -24.63 -0.15
C PRO A 79 -5.72 -25.32 -0.75
N TYR A 80 -6.86 -25.19 -0.08
CA TYR A 80 -8.13 -25.63 -0.65
C TYR A 80 -8.50 -24.81 -1.91
N PRO A 81 -9.32 -25.35 -2.83
CA PRO A 81 -9.70 -24.66 -4.06
C PRO A 81 -10.24 -23.23 -3.82
N HIS A 82 -11.12 -23.05 -2.83
CA HIS A 82 -11.68 -21.74 -2.50
C HIS A 82 -10.64 -20.73 -1.97
N GLN A 83 -9.55 -21.21 -1.35
CA GLN A 83 -8.46 -20.34 -0.90
C GLN A 83 -7.61 -19.90 -2.09
N ASN A 84 -7.29 -20.81 -3.01
CA ASN A 84 -6.57 -20.48 -4.24
C ASN A 84 -7.34 -19.49 -5.11
N GLU A 85 -8.64 -19.73 -5.31
CA GLU A 85 -9.53 -18.82 -6.04
C GLU A 85 -9.59 -17.43 -5.39
N ALA A 86 -9.75 -17.38 -4.06
CA ALA A 86 -9.78 -16.12 -3.32
C ALA A 86 -8.46 -15.35 -3.41
N LEU A 87 -7.32 -16.05 -3.28
CA LEU A 87 -5.99 -15.45 -3.42
C LEU A 87 -5.78 -14.89 -4.83
N LEU A 88 -6.18 -15.65 -5.86
CA LEU A 88 -6.08 -15.24 -7.25
C LEU A 88 -6.93 -13.99 -7.52
N ALA A 89 -8.20 -14.01 -7.11
CA ALA A 89 -9.11 -12.87 -7.26
C ALA A 89 -8.58 -11.62 -6.56
N TRP A 90 -8.06 -11.77 -5.34
CA TRP A 90 -7.47 -10.65 -4.60
C TRP A 90 -6.20 -10.09 -5.28
N LYS A 91 -5.34 -10.96 -5.85
CA LYS A 91 -4.17 -10.54 -6.64
C LYS A 91 -4.58 -9.79 -7.91
N GLN A 92 -5.62 -10.27 -8.60
CA GLN A 92 -6.17 -9.63 -9.80
C GLN A 92 -6.82 -8.27 -9.50
N ALA A 93 -7.45 -8.12 -8.32
CA ALA A 93 -7.95 -6.86 -7.79
C ALA A 93 -6.82 -5.92 -7.30
N GLY A 94 -5.59 -6.11 -7.78
CA GLY A 94 -4.44 -5.29 -7.42
C GLY A 94 -4.01 -5.46 -5.98
N ARG A 95 -4.31 -6.57 -5.30
CA ARG A 95 -3.99 -6.81 -3.87
C ARG A 95 -4.66 -5.81 -2.92
N CYS A 96 -5.82 -5.29 -3.30
CA CYS A 96 -6.62 -4.38 -2.50
C CYS A 96 -8.09 -4.78 -2.60
N GLY A 97 -8.67 -5.23 -1.48
CA GLY A 97 -10.05 -5.70 -1.45
C GLY A 97 -10.36 -6.54 -0.22
N VAL A 98 -11.62 -6.98 -0.14
CA VAL A 98 -12.13 -7.80 0.98
C VAL A 98 -12.43 -9.20 0.46
N VAL A 99 -11.90 -10.21 1.15
CA VAL A 99 -12.28 -11.61 0.93
C VAL A 99 -13.23 -12.04 2.04
N VAL A 100 -14.39 -12.56 1.67
CA VAL A 100 -15.38 -13.10 2.61
C VAL A 100 -15.37 -14.62 2.54
N LEU A 101 -15.03 -15.27 3.65
CA LEU A 101 -15.10 -16.73 3.81
C LEU A 101 -15.87 -17.09 5.08
N PRO A 102 -16.59 -18.23 5.09
CA PRO A 102 -17.23 -18.76 6.30
C PRO A 102 -16.25 -18.91 7.48
N THR A 103 -16.79 -18.95 8.69
CA THR A 103 -16.01 -19.34 9.87
C THR A 103 -15.40 -20.73 9.66
N ALA A 104 -14.19 -20.95 10.19
CA ALA A 104 -13.41 -22.17 10.01
C ALA A 104 -12.97 -22.52 8.56
N ALA A 105 -13.28 -21.70 7.55
CA ALA A 105 -12.84 -21.94 6.15
C ALA A 105 -11.35 -21.62 5.87
N GLY A 106 -10.54 -21.37 6.91
CA GLY A 106 -9.11 -21.11 6.78
C GLY A 106 -8.72 -19.69 6.33
N LYS A 107 -9.43 -18.66 6.81
CA LYS A 107 -9.10 -17.23 6.54
C LYS A 107 -7.67 -16.87 6.95
N THR A 108 -7.20 -17.38 8.09
CA THR A 108 -5.83 -17.13 8.56
C THR A 108 -4.80 -17.70 7.60
N TYR A 109 -5.02 -18.92 7.11
CA TYR A 109 -4.12 -19.53 6.13
C TYR A 109 -4.11 -18.75 4.81
N LEU A 110 -5.28 -18.32 4.33
CA LEU A 110 -5.36 -17.43 3.17
C LEU A 110 -4.60 -16.11 3.37
N ALA A 111 -4.66 -15.52 4.56
CA ALA A 111 -3.90 -14.31 4.87
C ALA A 111 -2.38 -14.55 4.85
N GLN A 112 -1.92 -15.71 5.35
CA GLN A 112 -0.51 -16.10 5.26
C GLN A 112 -0.06 -16.29 3.81
N LEU A 113 -0.88 -16.92 2.96
CA LEU A 113 -0.61 -17.03 1.51
C LEU A 113 -0.53 -15.65 0.85
N ALA A 114 -1.40 -14.70 1.24
CA ALA A 114 -1.36 -13.33 0.74
C ALA A 114 -0.09 -12.58 1.16
N MET A 115 0.38 -12.79 2.40
CA MET A 115 1.66 -12.27 2.89
C MET A 115 2.84 -12.85 2.10
N GLN A 116 2.87 -14.16 1.86
CA GLN A 116 3.92 -14.79 1.03
C GLN A 116 3.89 -14.29 -0.41
N ALA A 117 2.71 -14.10 -1.00
CA ALA A 117 2.54 -13.54 -2.34
C ALA A 117 2.88 -12.03 -2.43
N THR A 118 3.04 -11.36 -1.29
CA THR A 118 3.37 -9.93 -1.16
C THR A 118 4.38 -9.73 -0.02
N PRO A 119 5.63 -10.20 -0.18
CA PRO A 119 6.59 -10.35 0.91
C PRO A 119 7.15 -8.99 1.38
N ARG A 120 6.32 -8.27 2.13
CA ARG A 120 6.53 -6.91 2.65
C ARG A 120 6.10 -6.85 4.11
N SER A 121 6.60 -5.85 4.84
CA SER A 121 6.10 -5.51 6.18
C SER A 121 4.57 -5.41 6.18
N THR A 122 3.91 -6.20 7.04
CA THR A 122 2.45 -6.33 7.09
C THR A 122 1.95 -6.03 8.50
N LEU A 123 0.97 -5.13 8.62
CA LEU A 123 0.25 -4.87 9.87
C LEU A 123 -1.05 -5.69 9.89
N ILE A 124 -1.14 -6.67 10.80
CA ILE A 124 -2.37 -7.43 11.03
C ILE A 124 -3.13 -6.76 12.17
N VAL A 125 -4.33 -6.27 11.88
CA VAL A 125 -5.20 -5.65 12.89
C VAL A 125 -6.32 -6.63 13.23
N VAL A 126 -6.42 -6.98 14.51
CA VAL A 126 -7.45 -7.86 15.05
C VAL A 126 -8.28 -7.11 16.10
N PRO A 127 -9.54 -7.52 16.36
CA PRO A 127 -10.37 -6.86 17.38
C PRO A 127 -9.84 -7.02 18.81
N THR A 128 -9.11 -8.10 19.11
CA THR A 128 -8.74 -8.52 20.48
C THR A 128 -7.39 -9.24 20.52
N LEU A 129 -6.68 -9.20 21.66
CA LEU A 129 -5.35 -9.79 21.89
C LEU A 129 -5.34 -11.26 22.41
N VAL A 130 -6.51 -11.90 22.47
CA VAL A 130 -6.75 -13.14 23.23
C VAL A 130 -5.74 -14.26 22.97
#